data_AF-W2TG36-F1
#
_entry.id   AF-W2TG36-F1
#
_cell.length_a   1.000
_cell.length_b   1.000
_cell.length_c   1.000
_cell.angle_alpha   90.00
_cell.angle_beta   90.00
_cell.angle_gamma   90.00
#
_symmetry.space_group_name_H-M   'P 1'
#
loop_
_entity.id
_entity.type
_entity.pdbx_description
1 polymer ?
#
loop_
_entity_poly.entity_id
_entity_poly.type
_entity_poly.pdbx_seq_one_letter_code
_entity_poly.pdbx_strand_id
1 'polypeptide(L)'
;MFSRAFHYLYGVKWVVMQGEELLVAIWANRLQTEVSVTICDYTSGVCNLVFEYKYPSRTWAEPSDFSSILNSDDAIYMLFPQARADGNSYQHIAKLTVLRDPAKRKDVKWTKSSFLSLGNFDVVQLEAYDKNEDMIYFTALAPSPNNRHLYSTKGSPTTADSWTCVSCKFSNCTYQFNHLSSNFKRILTFCKGPAHPHCYLGELVGGKAVNLVEILKDEDYEKRLAYIRLPSVISDTVPLAEGYEAHVKISLPPDQSIRSGSRSLPVMLK
;
A
#
# COMPACT_ATOMS: atom_id res chain seq x y z
N MET A 1 -13.72 -21.71 -19.24
CA MET A 1 -15.17 -21.50 -19.50
C MET A 1 -15.68 -20.65 -18.36
N PHE A 2 -15.95 -19.35 -18.58
CA PHE A 2 -16.46 -18.46 -17.54
C PHE A 2 -17.78 -19.04 -17.02
N SER A 3 -17.81 -19.43 -15.75
CA SER A 3 -19.08 -19.67 -15.06
C SER A 3 -19.89 -18.38 -15.16
N ARG A 4 -21.13 -18.45 -15.63
CA ARG A 4 -22.09 -17.31 -15.68
C ARG A 4 -22.51 -16.83 -14.28
N ALA A 5 -21.71 -17.10 -13.26
CA ALA A 5 -21.90 -16.63 -11.90
C ALA A 5 -21.69 -15.11 -11.86
N PHE A 6 -22.39 -14.43 -10.97
CA PHE A 6 -22.28 -12.99 -10.76
C PHE A 6 -20.83 -12.63 -10.37
N HIS A 7 -20.21 -11.73 -11.13
CA HIS A 7 -18.89 -11.18 -10.86
C HIS A 7 -18.98 -9.66 -10.67
N TYR A 8 -18.16 -9.12 -9.79
CA TYR A 8 -17.97 -7.69 -9.59
C TYR A 8 -16.61 -7.29 -10.15
N LEU A 9 -16.57 -6.18 -10.88
CA LEU A 9 -15.32 -5.59 -11.34
C LEU A 9 -14.70 -4.79 -10.18
N TYR A 10 -13.56 -5.25 -9.67
CA TYR A 10 -12.89 -4.67 -8.51
C TYR A 10 -11.82 -3.65 -8.89
N GLY A 11 -11.16 -3.86 -10.03
CA GLY A 11 -10.09 -2.98 -10.48
C GLY A 11 -9.86 -3.11 -11.98
N VAL A 12 -9.47 -2.00 -12.58
CA VAL A 12 -9.06 -1.94 -13.98
C VAL A 12 -7.85 -1.03 -14.08
N LYS A 13 -6.83 -1.46 -14.83
CA LYS A 13 -5.66 -0.62 -15.12
C LYS A 13 -5.12 -0.92 -16.52
N TRP A 14 -4.85 0.15 -17.26
CA TRP A 14 -4.01 0.10 -18.45
C TRP A 14 -2.55 -0.13 -18.05
N VAL A 15 -1.91 -1.09 -18.71
CA VAL A 15 -0.51 -1.45 -18.53
C VAL A 15 0.19 -1.50 -19.88
N VAL A 16 1.48 -1.22 -19.89
CA VAL A 16 2.31 -1.33 -21.10
C VAL A 16 3.34 -2.42 -20.91
N MET A 17 3.19 -3.54 -21.61
CA MET A 17 4.07 -4.69 -21.52
C MET A 17 4.73 -4.95 -22.88
N GLN A 18 6.06 -4.94 -22.94
CA GLN A 18 6.82 -5.11 -24.20
C GLN A 18 6.41 -4.10 -25.30
N GLY A 19 6.00 -2.89 -24.89
CA GLY A 19 5.53 -1.84 -25.81
C GLY A 19 4.08 -1.97 -26.27
N GLU A 20 3.35 -2.99 -25.83
CA GLU A 20 1.92 -3.15 -26.12
C GLU A 20 1.06 -2.65 -24.95
N GLU A 21 0.06 -1.83 -25.27
CA GLU A 21 -0.93 -1.35 -24.31
C GLU A 21 -2.04 -2.40 -24.12
N LEU A 22 -2.26 -2.82 -22.88
CA LEU A 22 -3.18 -3.87 -22.50
C LEU A 22 -4.02 -3.45 -21.30
N LEU A 23 -5.23 -4.00 -21.21
CA LEU A 23 -6.12 -3.73 -20.09
C LEU A 23 -6.08 -4.90 -19.09
N VAL A 24 -5.65 -4.64 -17.87
CA VAL A 24 -5.76 -5.59 -16.76
C VAL A 24 -7.09 -5.32 -16.05
N ALA A 25 -7.91 -6.36 -15.92
CA ALA A 25 -9.17 -6.30 -15.18
C ALA A 25 -9.21 -7.38 -14.09
N ILE A 26 -9.64 -7.00 -12.90
CA ILE A 26 -9.76 -7.86 -11.73
C ILE A 26 -11.23 -8.04 -11.39
N TRP A 27 -11.65 -9.29 -11.31
CA TRP A 27 -13.03 -9.68 -11.06
C TRP A 27 -13.09 -10.44 -9.74
N ALA A 28 -14.04 -10.10 -8.88
CA ALA A 28 -14.37 -10.91 -7.72
C ALA A 28 -15.65 -11.70 -7.99
N ASN A 29 -15.73 -12.94 -7.51
CA ASN A 29 -17.00 -13.66 -7.49
C ASN A 29 -18.00 -12.99 -6.53
N ARG A 30 -19.29 -13.36 -6.60
CA ARG A 30 -20.34 -12.78 -5.76
C ARG A 30 -20.06 -12.81 -4.26
N LEU A 31 -19.42 -13.88 -3.78
CA LEU A 31 -19.08 -14.07 -2.36
C LEU A 31 -17.78 -13.36 -1.97
N GLN A 32 -17.07 -12.79 -2.94
CA GLN A 32 -15.80 -12.07 -2.76
C GLN A 32 -14.69 -12.96 -2.19
N THR A 33 -14.81 -14.28 -2.31
CA THR A 33 -13.82 -15.26 -1.82
C THR A 33 -12.88 -15.75 -2.91
N GLU A 34 -13.10 -15.35 -4.15
CA GLU A 34 -12.27 -15.71 -5.30
C GLU A 34 -12.13 -14.51 -6.23
N VAL A 35 -10.89 -14.28 -6.66
CA VAL A 35 -10.52 -13.20 -7.56
C VAL A 35 -9.89 -13.80 -8.82
N SER A 36 -10.34 -13.32 -9.97
CA SER A 36 -9.82 -13.69 -11.29
C SER A 36 -9.24 -12.45 -11.96
N VAL A 37 -8.02 -12.58 -12.50
CA VAL A 37 -7.32 -11.51 -13.21
C VAL A 37 -7.30 -11.84 -14.69
N THR A 38 -7.77 -10.90 -15.51
CA THR A 38 -7.75 -11.01 -16.96
C THR A 38 -6.90 -9.93 -17.59
N ILE A 39 -6.19 -10.29 -18.67
CA ILE A 39 -5.53 -9.32 -19.55
C ILE A 39 -6.30 -9.29 -20.86
N CYS A 40 -6.73 -8.10 -21.26
CA CYS A 40 -7.50 -7.88 -22.47
C CYS A 40 -6.71 -7.08 -23.50
N ASP A 41 -6.73 -7.55 -24.74
CA ASP A 41 -6.26 -6.81 -25.91
C ASP A 41 -7.42 -5.93 -26.41
N TYR A 42 -7.22 -4.61 -26.39
CA TYR A 42 -8.26 -3.66 -26.78
C TYR A 42 -8.57 -3.68 -28.28
N THR A 43 -7.63 -4.12 -29.13
CA THR A 43 -7.82 -4.17 -30.58
C THR A 43 -8.72 -5.34 -30.98
N SER A 44 -8.58 -6.48 -30.31
CA SER A 44 -9.37 -7.68 -30.59
C SER A 44 -10.58 -7.84 -29.67
N GLY A 45 -10.60 -7.14 -28.53
CA GLY A 45 -11.61 -7.31 -27.48
C GLY A 45 -11.50 -8.64 -26.72
N VAL A 46 -10.42 -9.39 -26.94
CA VAL A 46 -10.21 -10.71 -26.32
C VAL A 46 -9.57 -10.55 -24.95
N CYS A 47 -10.22 -11.09 -23.93
CA CYS A 47 -9.72 -11.14 -22.56
C CYS A 47 -9.29 -12.58 -22.20
N ASN A 48 -8.04 -12.73 -21.82
CA ASN A 48 -7.50 -14.00 -21.34
C ASN A 48 -7.44 -14.01 -19.82
N LEU A 49 -7.93 -15.08 -19.19
CA LEU A 49 -7.75 -15.34 -17.78
C LEU A 49 -6.29 -15.71 -17.53
N VAL A 50 -5.59 -14.94 -16.69
CA VAL A 50 -4.15 -15.13 -16.48
C VAL A 50 -3.80 -15.60 -15.07
N PHE A 51 -4.66 -15.34 -14.09
CA PHE A 51 -4.45 -15.68 -12.70
C PHE A 51 -5.78 -15.81 -11.95
N GLU A 52 -5.84 -16.71 -10.98
CA GLU A 52 -6.96 -16.85 -10.05
C GLU A 52 -6.40 -17.01 -8.63
N TYR A 53 -7.05 -16.35 -7.68
CA TYR A 53 -6.71 -16.43 -6.27
C TYR A 53 -7.95 -16.76 -5.44
N LYS A 54 -7.85 -17.83 -4.65
CA LYS A 54 -8.89 -18.25 -3.71
C LYS A 54 -8.50 -17.86 -2.30
N TYR A 55 -9.31 -17.03 -1.68
CA TYR A 55 -9.12 -16.61 -0.31
C TYR A 55 -9.35 -17.79 0.65
N PRO A 56 -8.56 -17.88 1.75
CA PRO A 56 -8.82 -18.82 2.82
C PRO A 56 -10.23 -18.71 3.40
N SER A 57 -10.63 -19.71 4.20
CA SER A 57 -11.93 -19.68 4.87
C SER A 57 -12.08 -18.42 5.74
N ARG A 58 -13.25 -17.79 5.69
CA ARG A 58 -13.62 -16.58 6.47
C ARG A 58 -12.83 -15.31 6.12
N THR A 59 -12.16 -15.27 4.97
CA THR A 59 -11.57 -14.05 4.41
C THR A 59 -12.20 -13.72 3.05
N TRP A 60 -12.08 -12.46 2.64
CA TRP A 60 -12.64 -11.95 1.39
C TRP A 60 -11.71 -10.91 0.77
N ALA A 61 -11.93 -10.66 -0.51
CA ALA A 61 -11.28 -9.62 -1.28
C ALA A 61 -11.97 -8.27 -1.05
N GLU A 62 -11.20 -7.18 -0.94
CA GLU A 62 -11.74 -5.83 -0.91
C GLU A 62 -11.39 -5.05 -2.20
N PRO A 63 -12.30 -4.23 -2.75
CA PRO A 63 -11.99 -3.44 -3.94
C PRO A 63 -10.76 -2.54 -3.80
N SER A 64 -10.51 -2.01 -2.59
CA SER A 64 -9.34 -1.17 -2.29
C SER A 64 -8.00 -1.87 -2.52
N ASP A 65 -7.94 -3.20 -2.36
CA ASP A 65 -6.72 -4.00 -2.54
C ASP A 65 -6.19 -3.94 -3.98
N PHE A 66 -7.10 -3.70 -4.94
CA PHE A 66 -6.81 -3.68 -6.38
C PHE A 66 -6.78 -2.26 -6.96
N SER A 67 -6.80 -1.24 -6.10
CA SER A 67 -6.70 0.17 -6.51
C SER A 67 -5.33 0.53 -7.07
N SER A 68 -4.29 -0.24 -6.72
CA SER A 68 -2.92 -0.05 -7.20
C SER A 68 -2.36 -1.31 -7.85
N ILE A 69 -2.16 -1.26 -9.16
CA ILE A 69 -1.51 -2.31 -9.95
C ILE A 69 -0.27 -1.68 -10.61
N LEU A 70 0.87 -2.34 -10.60
CA LEU A 70 2.04 -1.92 -11.38
C LEU A 70 2.39 -3.01 -12.41
N ASN A 71 3.25 -2.69 -13.36
CA ASN A 71 3.71 -3.66 -14.35
C ASN A 71 5.16 -3.41 -14.75
N SER A 72 5.84 -4.49 -15.13
CA SER A 72 7.06 -4.49 -15.94
C SER A 72 6.73 -4.96 -17.36
N ASP A 73 7.75 -5.27 -18.16
CA ASP A 73 7.54 -5.86 -19.49
C ASP A 73 6.99 -7.29 -19.44
N ASP A 74 7.27 -8.00 -18.35
CA ASP A 74 7.04 -9.44 -18.21
C ASP A 74 6.21 -9.81 -16.98
N ALA A 75 5.83 -8.84 -16.14
CA ALA A 75 5.08 -9.10 -14.93
C ALA A 75 4.07 -8.00 -14.58
N ILE A 76 3.05 -8.41 -13.82
CA ILE A 76 2.09 -7.53 -13.16
C ILE A 76 2.32 -7.65 -11.64
N TYR A 77 2.32 -6.52 -10.94
CA TYR A 77 2.45 -6.45 -9.49
C TYR A 77 1.13 -6.01 -8.88
N MET A 78 0.64 -6.78 -7.91
CA MET A 78 -0.62 -6.54 -7.20
C MET A 78 -0.49 -6.95 -5.74
N LEU A 79 -1.47 -6.57 -4.93
CA LEU A 79 -1.49 -6.89 -3.51
C LEU A 79 -2.37 -8.12 -3.27
N PHE A 80 -1.84 -9.11 -2.55
CA PHE A 80 -2.58 -10.28 -2.08
C PHE A 80 -2.12 -10.68 -0.68
N PRO A 81 -2.99 -11.33 0.12
CA PRO A 81 -2.60 -11.79 1.43
C PRO A 81 -1.58 -12.94 1.35
N GLN A 82 -0.51 -12.81 2.14
CA GLN A 82 0.55 -13.80 2.30
C GLN A 82 0.68 -14.21 3.77
N ALA A 83 0.48 -15.50 4.04
CA ALA A 83 0.77 -16.07 5.35
C ALA A 83 2.28 -16.04 5.64
N ARG A 84 2.65 -15.67 6.87
CA ARG A 84 4.03 -15.58 7.36
C ARG A 84 4.26 -16.55 8.52
N ALA A 85 5.53 -16.75 8.87
CA ALA A 85 5.95 -17.73 9.88
C ALA A 85 5.51 -17.37 11.32
N ASP A 86 5.11 -16.12 11.57
CA ASP A 86 4.56 -15.66 12.85
C ASP A 86 3.08 -16.04 13.04
N GLY A 87 2.47 -16.73 12.07
CA GLY A 87 1.08 -17.16 12.10
C GLY A 87 0.10 -16.11 11.57
N ASN A 88 0.56 -14.91 11.25
CA ASN A 88 -0.26 -13.85 10.67
C ASN A 88 -0.25 -13.92 9.13
N SER A 89 -1.20 -13.23 8.53
CA SER A 89 -1.23 -12.98 7.09
C SER A 89 -1.20 -11.47 6.85
N TYR A 90 -0.34 -11.04 5.94
CA TYR A 90 -0.16 -9.63 5.61
C TYR A 90 -0.45 -9.41 4.13
N GLN A 91 -0.98 -8.24 3.80
CA GLN A 91 -1.19 -7.82 2.42
C GLN A 91 0.16 -7.50 1.78
N HIS A 92 0.62 -8.37 0.87
CA HIS A 92 1.97 -8.33 0.31
C HIS A 92 1.97 -8.21 -1.22
N ILE A 93 3.12 -7.84 -1.79
CA ILE A 93 3.28 -7.63 -3.22
C ILE A 93 3.47 -8.98 -3.92
N ALA A 94 2.46 -9.42 -4.66
CA ALA A 94 2.55 -10.55 -5.58
C ALA A 94 3.08 -10.08 -6.95
N LYS A 95 4.08 -10.78 -7.47
CA LYS A 95 4.56 -10.71 -8.84
C LYS A 95 3.93 -11.82 -9.66
N LEU A 96 3.10 -11.46 -10.63
CA LEU A 96 2.53 -12.36 -11.62
C LEU A 96 3.33 -12.26 -12.91
N THR A 97 4.24 -13.21 -13.14
CA THR A 97 5.03 -13.25 -14.38
C THR A 97 4.17 -13.77 -15.53
N VAL A 98 3.98 -12.95 -16.55
CA VAL A 98 3.17 -13.23 -17.74
C VAL A 98 4.03 -13.90 -18.79
N LEU A 99 3.82 -15.20 -19.00
CA LEU A 99 4.49 -15.96 -20.05
C LEU A 99 3.66 -15.91 -21.34
N ARG A 100 4.21 -15.28 -22.38
CA ARG A 100 3.62 -15.24 -23.72
C ARG A 100 4.29 -16.27 -24.63
N ASP A 101 3.50 -16.94 -25.45
CA ASP A 101 4.03 -17.81 -26.49
C ASP A 101 4.64 -16.95 -27.63
N PRO A 102 5.95 -17.06 -27.92
CA PRO A 102 6.57 -16.24 -28.97
C PRO A 102 6.02 -16.54 -30.36
N ALA A 103 5.48 -17.75 -30.61
CA ALA A 103 4.86 -18.12 -31.88
C ALA A 103 3.40 -17.64 -31.98
N LYS A 104 2.74 -17.42 -30.83
CA LYS A 104 1.38 -16.91 -30.72
C LYS A 104 1.37 -15.74 -29.73
N ARG A 105 1.89 -14.58 -30.16
CA ARG A 105 1.98 -13.35 -29.34
C ARG A 105 0.68 -12.97 -28.60
N LYS A 106 -0.48 -13.47 -29.06
CA LYS A 106 -1.81 -13.22 -28.48
C LYS A 106 -2.29 -14.25 -27.46
N ASP A 107 -1.66 -15.43 -27.37
CA ASP A 107 -2.06 -16.48 -26.42
C ASP A 107 -1.21 -16.38 -25.14
N VAL A 108 -1.80 -15.83 -24.07
CA VAL A 108 -1.23 -15.91 -22.71
C VAL A 108 -1.62 -17.25 -22.12
N LYS A 109 -0.64 -18.16 -21.91
CA LYS A 109 -0.96 -19.53 -21.44
C LYS A 109 -1.22 -19.61 -19.93
N TRP A 110 -0.46 -18.86 -19.12
CA TRP A 110 -0.47 -18.93 -17.64
C TRP A 110 0.48 -17.90 -17.03
N THR A 111 0.20 -17.46 -15.80
CA THR A 111 1.15 -16.68 -14.99
C THR A 111 1.78 -17.55 -13.90
N LYS A 112 3.08 -17.36 -13.66
CA LYS A 112 3.73 -17.86 -12.45
C LYS A 112 3.63 -16.75 -11.40
N SER A 113 2.96 -17.03 -10.28
CA SER A 113 2.88 -16.11 -9.15
C SER A 113 4.00 -16.37 -8.16
N SER A 114 4.57 -15.30 -7.62
CA SER A 114 5.47 -15.32 -6.46
C SER A 114 5.23 -14.06 -5.63
N PHE A 115 5.65 -14.06 -4.36
CA PHE A 115 5.64 -12.86 -3.54
C PHE A 115 7.03 -12.25 -3.47
N LEU A 116 7.09 -10.92 -3.39
CA LEU A 116 8.33 -10.22 -3.06
C LEU A 116 8.62 -10.39 -1.57
N SER A 117 9.91 -10.50 -1.22
CA SER A 117 10.36 -10.76 0.14
C SER A 117 10.32 -9.47 0.96
N LEU A 118 9.25 -9.31 1.74
CA LEU A 118 8.95 -8.17 2.60
C LEU A 118 8.85 -8.60 4.07
N GLY A 119 8.99 -7.64 5.00
CA GLY A 119 8.83 -7.88 6.43
C GLY A 119 7.38 -8.15 6.86
N ASN A 120 7.15 -8.26 8.16
CA ASN A 120 5.82 -8.57 8.71
C ASN A 120 5.00 -7.27 8.90
N PHE A 121 4.46 -6.74 7.82
CA PHE A 121 3.60 -5.56 7.80
C PHE A 121 2.72 -5.55 6.54
N ASP A 122 1.60 -4.83 6.59
CA ASP A 122 0.75 -4.66 5.42
C ASP A 122 1.28 -3.60 4.46
N VAL A 123 1.32 -3.97 3.17
CA VAL A 123 1.45 -3.02 2.06
C VAL A 123 0.06 -2.51 1.72
N VAL A 124 -0.08 -1.18 1.72
CA VAL A 124 -1.36 -0.49 1.49
C VAL A 124 -1.53 -0.12 0.03
N GLN A 125 -0.43 0.26 -0.63
CA GLN A 125 -0.50 0.83 -1.98
C GLN A 125 0.82 0.68 -2.72
N LEU A 126 0.75 0.30 -4.00
CA LEU A 126 1.86 0.35 -4.94
C LEU A 126 1.92 1.74 -5.59
N GLU A 127 3.03 2.45 -5.41
CA GLU A 127 3.16 3.84 -5.86
C GLU A 127 3.78 3.95 -7.26
N ALA A 128 4.91 3.27 -7.48
CA ALA A 128 5.62 3.32 -8.76
C ALA A 128 6.60 2.16 -8.94
N TYR A 129 6.96 1.88 -10.20
CA TYR A 129 8.01 0.94 -10.57
C TYR A 129 9.05 1.62 -11.44
N ASP A 130 10.30 1.66 -10.98
CA ASP A 130 11.46 2.10 -11.74
C ASP A 130 12.05 0.91 -12.49
N LYS A 131 11.78 0.85 -13.79
CA LYS A 131 12.25 -0.21 -14.68
C LYS A 131 13.78 -0.24 -14.83
N ASN A 132 14.45 0.91 -14.72
CA ASN A 132 15.90 0.98 -14.94
C ASN A 132 16.67 0.33 -13.78
N GLU A 133 16.18 0.55 -12.56
CA GLU A 133 16.80 0.05 -11.33
C GLU A 133 16.15 -1.24 -10.81
N ASP A 134 15.09 -1.74 -11.46
CA ASP A 134 14.22 -2.83 -11.00
C ASP A 134 13.72 -2.56 -9.57
N MET A 135 13.19 -1.37 -9.30
CA MET A 135 12.77 -0.93 -7.97
C MET A 135 11.27 -0.63 -7.91
N ILE A 136 10.57 -1.26 -6.97
CA ILE A 136 9.18 -0.94 -6.65
C ILE A 136 9.16 -0.03 -5.43
N TYR A 137 8.39 1.05 -5.53
CA TYR A 137 8.08 1.95 -4.44
C TYR A 137 6.64 1.70 -3.98
N PHE A 138 6.44 1.54 -2.68
CA PHE A 138 5.16 1.17 -2.09
C PHE A 138 4.98 1.81 -0.73
N THR A 139 3.73 2.02 -0.35
CA THR A 139 3.35 2.54 0.96
C THR A 139 2.96 1.39 1.88
N ALA A 140 3.48 1.35 3.10
CA ALA A 140 3.25 0.27 4.06
C ALA A 140 2.98 0.76 5.48
N LEU A 141 2.31 -0.10 6.26
CA LEU A 141 2.01 0.08 7.68
C LEU A 141 3.18 -0.37 8.58
N ALA A 142 4.32 0.29 8.41
CA ALA A 142 5.56 -0.02 9.12
C ALA A 142 6.23 1.27 9.62
N PRO A 143 7.05 1.22 10.68
CA PRO A 143 7.37 0.04 11.49
C PRO A 143 6.27 -0.38 12.48
N SER A 144 5.18 0.39 12.58
CA SER A 144 3.99 0.02 13.35
C SER A 144 2.72 0.22 12.53
N PRO A 145 1.59 -0.41 12.89
CA PRO A 145 0.31 -0.24 12.19
C PRO A 145 -0.19 1.22 12.11
N ASN A 146 0.30 2.09 13.00
CA ASN A 146 -0.06 3.52 13.05
C ASN A 146 0.79 4.40 12.13
N ASN A 147 1.81 3.83 11.50
CA ASN A 147 2.68 4.51 10.57
C ASN A 147 2.21 4.27 9.14
N ARG A 148 2.45 5.25 8.27
CA ARG A 148 2.31 5.12 6.83
C ARG A 148 3.48 5.83 6.18
N HIS A 149 4.44 5.07 5.68
CA HIS A 149 5.65 5.57 5.04
C HIS A 149 5.84 4.96 3.65
N LEU A 150 6.69 5.61 2.83
CA LEU A 150 7.15 5.06 1.57
C LEU A 150 8.34 4.15 1.79
N TYR A 151 8.28 2.98 1.18
CA TYR A 151 9.30 1.95 1.17
C TYR A 151 9.67 1.61 -0.28
N SER A 152 10.81 0.96 -0.44
CA SER A 152 11.27 0.43 -1.72
C SER A 152 11.80 -0.99 -1.59
N THR A 153 11.63 -1.79 -2.63
CA THR A 153 12.13 -3.17 -2.75
C THR A 153 12.49 -3.47 -4.21
N LYS A 154 13.23 -4.56 -4.46
CA LYS A 154 13.49 -5.05 -5.82
C LYS A 154 12.22 -5.64 -6.43
N GLY A 155 11.96 -5.36 -7.71
CA GLY A 155 10.87 -5.97 -8.47
C GLY A 155 11.10 -7.46 -8.77
N SER A 156 12.35 -7.91 -8.68
CA SER A 156 12.73 -9.32 -8.75
C SER A 156 12.75 -9.99 -7.37
N PRO A 157 12.22 -11.22 -7.22
CA PRO A 157 12.26 -11.95 -5.96
C PRO A 157 13.69 -12.15 -5.46
N THR A 158 13.91 -11.93 -4.16
CA THR A 158 15.18 -12.14 -3.46
C THR A 158 15.03 -13.28 -2.45
N THR A 159 16.15 -13.92 -2.07
CA THR A 159 16.14 -15.05 -1.11
C THR A 159 15.86 -14.62 0.33
N ALA A 160 16.08 -13.35 0.67
CA ALA A 160 15.79 -12.77 1.96
C ALA A 160 14.98 -11.48 1.81
N ASP A 161 14.29 -11.09 2.87
CA ASP A 161 13.53 -9.84 2.92
C ASP A 161 14.45 -8.66 2.59
N SER A 162 14.10 -7.89 1.57
CA SER A 162 14.93 -6.82 1.04
C SER A 162 14.08 -5.59 0.78
N TRP A 163 13.96 -4.73 1.79
CA TRP A 163 13.20 -3.50 1.70
C TRP A 163 13.90 -2.37 2.48
N THR A 164 13.70 -1.14 2.02
CA THR A 164 14.30 0.05 2.62
C THR A 164 13.23 1.11 2.83
N CYS A 165 13.21 1.75 4.01
CA CYS A 165 12.35 2.91 4.19
C CYS A 165 12.93 4.13 3.47
N VAL A 166 12.14 4.69 2.56
CA VAL A 166 12.52 5.85 1.74
C VAL A 166 12.30 7.15 2.50
N SER A 167 11.18 7.25 3.22
CA SER A 167 10.67 8.51 3.81
C SER A 167 10.61 8.53 5.35
N CYS A 168 11.19 7.54 6.03
CA CYS A 168 11.32 7.49 7.50
C CYS A 168 12.39 8.47 8.00
N LYS A 169 12.10 9.78 7.95
CA LYS A 169 13.03 10.84 8.36
C LYS A 169 12.58 11.63 9.58
N PHE A 170 11.26 11.79 9.74
CA PHE A 170 10.69 12.71 10.71
C PHE A 170 9.74 11.99 11.66
N SER A 171 9.99 12.09 12.96
CA SER A 171 9.15 11.50 14.01
C SER A 171 7.79 12.18 14.14
N ASN A 172 7.70 13.46 13.77
CA ASN A 172 6.47 14.23 13.76
C ASN A 172 5.67 14.08 12.43
N CYS A 173 6.17 13.26 11.50
CA CYS A 173 5.52 12.98 10.23
C CYS A 173 5.48 11.48 9.91
N THR A 174 4.65 10.74 10.64
CA THR A 174 4.55 9.28 10.53
C THR A 174 3.37 8.79 9.69
N TYR A 175 2.45 9.66 9.30
CA TYR A 175 1.36 9.32 8.39
C TYR A 175 1.51 10.14 7.10
N GLN A 176 2.00 9.50 6.05
CA GLN A 176 2.46 10.17 4.84
C GLN A 176 1.73 9.68 3.59
N PHE A 177 1.57 10.58 2.63
CA PHE A 177 1.30 10.27 1.23
C PHE A 177 2.47 10.77 0.40
N ASN A 178 2.99 9.95 -0.49
CA ASN A 178 4.22 10.26 -1.22
C ASN A 178 3.94 10.20 -2.72
N HIS A 179 4.46 11.19 -3.47
CA HIS A 179 4.45 11.19 -4.92
C HIS A 179 5.88 11.27 -5.43
N LEU A 180 6.21 10.42 -6.39
CA LEU A 180 7.53 10.38 -7.01
C LEU A 180 7.43 11.02 -8.39
N SER A 181 8.47 11.76 -8.77
CA SER A 181 8.58 12.23 -10.15
C SER A 181 8.77 11.03 -11.10
N SER A 182 8.29 11.16 -12.34
CA SER A 182 8.35 10.08 -13.35
C SER A 182 9.76 9.58 -13.67
N ASN A 183 10.78 10.40 -13.38
CA ASN A 183 12.20 10.07 -13.55
C ASN A 183 12.89 9.62 -12.25
N PHE A 184 12.14 9.43 -11.16
CA PHE A 184 12.63 8.97 -9.85
C PHE A 184 13.74 9.84 -9.25
N LYS A 185 13.76 11.15 -9.54
CA LYS A 185 14.75 12.09 -8.99
C LYS A 185 14.22 12.93 -7.84
N ARG A 186 12.91 13.14 -7.77
CA ARG A 186 12.24 13.99 -6.79
C ARG A 186 11.13 13.24 -6.09
N ILE A 187 10.88 13.63 -4.85
CA ILE A 187 9.78 13.12 -4.04
C ILE A 187 9.04 14.29 -3.41
N LEU A 188 7.71 14.23 -3.43
CA LEU A 188 6.81 15.09 -2.70
C LEU A 188 6.15 14.27 -1.60
N THR A 189 6.41 14.60 -0.34
CA THR A 189 5.84 13.93 0.84
C THR A 189 4.81 14.85 1.48
N PHE A 190 3.54 14.48 1.40
CA PHE A 190 2.45 15.10 2.14
C PHE A 190 2.35 14.47 3.53
N CYS A 191 2.65 15.26 4.54
CA CYS A 191 2.43 14.88 5.92
C CYS A 191 0.98 15.10 6.33
N LYS A 192 0.35 14.10 6.94
CA LYS A 192 -1.00 14.25 7.53
C LYS A 192 -1.03 14.00 9.04
N GLY A 193 0.12 13.69 9.64
CA GLY A 193 0.22 13.49 11.08
C GLY A 193 1.54 12.86 11.51
N PRO A 194 1.86 12.88 12.82
CA PRO A 194 1.04 13.43 13.91
C PRO A 194 1.07 14.96 14.03
N ALA A 195 2.06 15.65 13.47
CA ALA A 195 2.04 17.11 13.40
C ALA A 195 0.92 17.61 12.47
N HIS A 196 0.73 18.93 12.44
CA HIS A 196 -0.20 19.55 11.50
C HIS A 196 0.16 19.18 10.06
N PRO A 197 -0.81 19.12 9.12
CA PRO A 197 -0.50 18.80 7.74
C PRO A 197 0.48 19.81 7.12
N HIS A 198 1.56 19.29 6.53
CA HIS A 198 2.61 20.07 5.85
C HIS A 198 3.23 19.22 4.73
N CYS A 199 4.08 19.82 3.89
CA CYS A 199 4.61 19.17 2.70
C CYS A 199 6.13 19.27 2.63
N TYR A 200 6.81 18.21 2.19
CA TYR A 200 8.24 18.24 1.89
C TYR A 200 8.49 17.95 0.42
N LEU A 201 9.39 18.71 -0.20
CA LEU A 201 10.00 18.41 -1.48
C LEU A 201 11.44 17.94 -1.24
N GLY A 202 11.82 16.80 -1.81
CA GLY A 202 13.17 16.26 -1.67
C GLY A 202 13.69 15.61 -2.94
N GLU A 203 14.88 15.04 -2.80
CA GLU A 203 15.57 14.28 -3.84
C GLU A 203 15.52 12.80 -3.51
N LEU A 204 15.43 11.97 -4.55
CA LEU A 204 15.58 10.53 -4.43
C LEU A 204 16.99 10.15 -4.90
N VAL A 205 17.80 9.67 -3.97
CA VAL A 205 19.17 9.23 -4.24
C VAL A 205 19.36 7.86 -3.59
N GLY A 206 19.69 6.86 -4.41
CA GLY A 206 19.90 5.48 -3.93
C GLY A 206 18.70 4.90 -3.19
N GLY A 207 17.47 5.19 -3.66
CA GLY A 207 16.24 4.70 -3.04
C GLY A 207 15.92 5.34 -1.68
N LYS A 208 16.51 6.49 -1.34
CA LYS A 208 16.23 7.23 -0.11
C LYS A 208 15.88 8.68 -0.42
N ALA A 209 14.97 9.24 0.38
CA ALA A 209 14.69 10.67 0.35
C ALA A 209 15.81 11.44 1.07
N VAL A 210 16.37 12.43 0.40
CA VAL A 210 17.44 13.32 0.90
C VAL A 210 17.12 14.77 0.53
N ASN A 211 17.83 15.73 1.14
CA ASN A 211 17.69 17.16 0.87
C ASN A 211 16.22 17.64 0.94
N LEU A 212 15.49 17.17 1.96
CA LEU A 212 14.07 17.49 2.14
C LEU A 212 13.92 18.92 2.63
N VAL A 213 13.17 19.72 1.87
CA VAL A 213 12.80 21.10 2.19
C VAL A 213 11.29 21.16 2.38
N GLU A 214 10.86 21.76 3.48
CA GLU A 214 9.45 21.98 3.74
C GLU A 214 8.92 23.09 2.84
N ILE A 215 7.81 22.83 2.15
CA ILE A 215 7.16 23.73 1.21
C ILE A 215 5.71 23.96 1.62
N LEU A 216 5.08 24.99 1.06
CA LEU A 216 3.67 25.32 1.32
C LEU A 216 3.37 25.55 2.81
N LYS A 217 4.31 26.20 3.52
CA LYS A 217 4.12 26.58 4.92
C LYS A 217 3.00 27.61 5.03
N ASP A 218 2.06 27.37 5.93
CA ASP A 218 1.03 28.33 6.31
C ASP A 218 1.37 28.91 7.68
N GLU A 219 2.17 29.98 7.69
CA GLU A 219 2.60 30.63 8.92
C GLU A 219 1.43 31.21 9.73
N ASP A 220 0.34 31.61 9.06
CA ASP A 220 -0.85 32.13 9.74
C ASP A 220 -1.60 31.01 10.46
N TYR A 221 -1.73 29.85 9.81
CA TYR A 221 -2.27 28.64 10.44
C TYR A 221 -1.42 28.18 11.63
N GLU A 222 -0.09 28.17 11.50
CA GLU A 222 0.81 27.79 12.61
C GLU A 222 0.71 28.77 13.78
N LYS A 223 0.63 30.08 13.52
CA LYS A 223 0.39 31.09 14.55
C LYS A 223 -0.94 30.84 15.26
N ARG A 224 -2.02 30.62 14.52
CA ARG A 224 -3.35 30.34 15.09
C ARG A 224 -3.34 29.08 15.96
N LEU A 225 -2.71 28.00 15.48
CA LEU A 225 -2.54 26.76 16.24
C LEU A 225 -1.78 26.98 17.55
N ALA A 226 -0.72 27.81 17.54
CA ALA A 226 0.08 28.08 18.73
C ALA A 226 -0.71 28.77 19.86
N TYR A 227 -1.76 29.52 19.53
CA TYR A 227 -2.65 30.14 20.53
C TYR A 227 -3.78 29.20 21.01
N ILE A 228 -3.99 28.07 20.34
CA ILE A 228 -5.02 27.09 20.70
C ILE A 228 -4.43 26.02 21.62
N ARG A 229 -5.10 25.76 22.75
CA ARG A 229 -4.75 24.64 23.62
C ARG A 229 -5.27 23.32 23.02
N LEU A 230 -4.39 22.62 22.32
CA LEU A 230 -4.70 21.31 21.73
C LEU A 230 -4.86 20.23 22.82
N PRO A 231 -5.67 19.18 22.56
CA PRO A 231 -5.81 18.06 23.48
C PRO A 231 -4.50 17.28 23.62
N SER A 232 -4.29 16.70 24.80
CA SER A 232 -3.18 15.76 25.02
C SER A 232 -3.56 14.39 24.47
N VAL A 233 -2.75 13.85 23.57
CA VAL A 233 -3.02 12.56 22.94
C VAL A 233 -2.17 11.48 23.58
N ILE A 234 -2.82 10.43 24.06
CA ILE A 234 -2.18 9.22 24.59
C ILE A 234 -2.50 8.07 23.62
N SER A 235 -1.47 7.30 23.26
CA SER A 235 -1.64 6.02 22.56
C SER A 235 -1.42 4.90 23.56
N ASP A 236 -2.27 3.90 23.52
CA ASP A 236 -2.24 2.76 24.44
C ASP A 236 -2.65 1.49 23.69
N THR A 237 -2.39 0.33 24.30
CA THR A 237 -2.76 -0.97 23.73
C THR A 237 -3.58 -1.74 24.75
N VAL A 238 -4.73 -2.25 24.32
CA VAL A 238 -5.63 -3.04 25.16
C VAL A 238 -5.56 -4.49 24.69
N PRO A 239 -5.19 -5.45 25.55
CA PRO A 239 -5.22 -6.85 25.18
C PRO A 239 -6.66 -7.32 24.99
N LEU A 240 -6.90 -8.07 23.93
CA LEU A 240 -8.17 -8.70 23.60
C LEU A 240 -8.10 -10.21 23.86
N ALA A 241 -9.25 -10.89 23.70
CA ALA A 241 -9.29 -12.35 23.68
C ALA A 241 -8.40 -12.90 22.55
N GLU A 242 -7.95 -14.16 22.72
CA GLU A 242 -7.18 -14.90 21.70
C GLU A 242 -5.80 -14.28 21.36
N GLY A 243 -5.26 -13.41 22.22
CA GLY A 243 -3.91 -12.87 22.07
C GLY A 243 -3.79 -11.69 21.10
N TYR A 244 -4.91 -11.15 20.63
CA TYR A 244 -4.94 -9.93 19.83
C TYR A 244 -4.74 -8.69 20.70
N GLU A 245 -4.25 -7.61 20.09
CA GLU A 245 -4.05 -6.32 20.71
C GLU A 245 -4.85 -5.24 19.97
N ALA A 246 -5.66 -4.47 20.70
CA ALA A 246 -6.34 -3.30 20.16
C ALA A 246 -5.53 -2.05 20.47
N HIS A 247 -5.11 -1.32 19.43
CA HIS A 247 -4.51 0.00 19.60
C HIS A 247 -5.60 1.04 19.83
N VAL A 248 -5.47 1.82 20.90
CA VAL A 248 -6.40 2.89 21.26
C VAL A 248 -5.70 4.23 21.32
N LYS A 249 -6.37 5.26 20.81
CA LYS A 249 -5.92 6.65 20.88
C LYS A 249 -6.91 7.44 21.73
N ILE A 250 -6.41 8.07 22.77
CA ILE A 250 -7.23 8.84 23.73
C ILE A 250 -6.81 10.29 23.65
N SER A 251 -7.77 11.16 23.33
CA SER A 251 -7.61 12.61 23.35
C SER A 251 -8.16 13.14 24.67
N LEU A 252 -7.27 13.63 25.53
CA LEU A 252 -7.62 14.25 26.81
C LEU A 252 -7.70 15.77 26.69
N PRO A 253 -8.54 16.43 27.51
CA PRO A 253 -8.57 17.87 27.62
C PRO A 253 -7.18 18.49 27.90
N PRO A 254 -6.91 19.73 27.46
CA PRO A 254 -5.58 20.33 27.59
C PRO A 254 -5.12 20.55 29.05
N ASP A 255 -6.05 20.63 29.99
CA ASP A 255 -5.79 20.76 31.43
C ASP A 255 -5.50 19.41 32.12
N GLN A 256 -5.55 18.30 31.38
CA GLN A 256 -5.24 16.97 31.87
C GLN A 256 -4.36 16.22 30.87
N SER A 257 -3.05 16.25 31.08
CA SER A 257 -2.07 15.58 30.20
C SER A 257 -1.92 14.08 30.44
N ILE A 258 -2.44 13.56 31.56
CA ILE A 258 -2.31 12.15 31.97
C ILE A 258 -3.65 11.57 32.43
N ARG A 259 -3.75 10.23 32.38
CA ARG A 259 -4.87 9.52 33.01
C ARG A 259 -4.82 9.79 34.53
N SER A 260 -5.93 10.27 35.09
CA SER A 260 -6.07 10.52 36.53
C SER A 260 -7.39 9.93 37.04
N GLY A 261 -7.36 9.29 38.20
CA GLY A 261 -8.55 8.83 38.91
C GLY A 261 -9.27 9.92 39.70
N SER A 262 -8.68 11.12 39.82
CA SER A 262 -9.25 12.21 40.65
C SER A 262 -10.42 12.95 39.99
N ARG A 263 -10.57 12.83 38.67
CA ARG A 263 -11.60 13.54 37.89
C ARG A 263 -12.25 12.56 36.93
N SER A 264 -13.57 12.46 37.02
CA SER A 264 -14.37 11.74 36.02
C SER A 264 -14.63 12.66 34.84
N LEU A 265 -14.30 12.21 33.64
CA LEU A 265 -14.57 12.91 32.39
C LEU A 265 -15.62 12.12 31.58
N PRO A 266 -16.53 12.79 30.86
CA PRO A 266 -17.39 12.11 29.90
C PRO A 266 -16.52 11.52 28.78
N VAL A 267 -16.77 10.27 28.42
CA VAL A 267 -16.06 9.57 27.35
C VAL A 267 -16.93 9.54 26.11
N MET A 268 -16.35 9.97 24.99
CA MET A 268 -16.95 9.82 23.66
C MET A 268 -16.09 8.81 22.89
N LEU A 269 -16.72 7.73 22.44
CA LEU A 269 -16.11 6.76 21.53
C LEU A 269 -16.48 7.16 20.10
N LYS A 270 -15.47 7.22 19.23
CA LYS A 270 -15.61 7.56 17.82
C LYS A 270 -15.03 6.44 16.96
#